data_AF-A0A6L4Y5J2-F1
#
_entry.id   AF-A0A6L4Y5J2-F1
#
_cell.length_a   1.000
_cell.length_b   1.000
_cell.length_c   1.000
_cell.angle_alpha   90.00
_cell.angle_beta   90.00
_cell.angle_gamma   90.00
#
_symmetry.space_group_name_H-M   'P 1'
#
loop_
_entity.id
_entity.type
_entity.pdbx_description
1 polymer ?
#
loop_
_entity_poly.entity_id
_entity_poly.type
_entity_poly.pdbx_seq_one_letter_code
_entity_poly.pdbx_strand_id
1 'polypeptide(L)'
;MTSTSGPGWGLMQEGMSHLVNGELPGVISLVQRGGPGAGTTRHGQMDYLSATWGGGNGGYKNIVLTPASVQETYNFVQLAFYLADKYRNPVIVMTDGLLGQMAEPLELKTLDFGPLPEKDWAVRGRADQPDGVRRTLSAMQG
;
A
#
# COMPACT_ATOMS: atom_id res chain seq x y z
N MET A 1 3.51 -4.59 -5.38
CA MET A 1 3.28 -4.84 -3.94
C MET A 1 4.63 -5.11 -3.28
N THR A 2 4.79 -4.70 -2.04
CA THR A 2 5.92 -5.11 -1.18
C THR A 2 5.44 -5.36 0.24
N SER A 3 6.28 -5.97 1.07
CA SER A 3 6.02 -6.20 2.50
C SER A 3 7.20 -5.74 3.34
N THR A 4 6.95 -5.21 4.53
CA THR A 4 7.98 -4.72 5.44
C THR A 4 7.49 -4.74 6.90
N SER A 5 8.35 -4.31 7.82
CA SER A 5 8.03 -4.03 9.23
C SER A 5 8.59 -2.66 9.63
N GLY A 6 8.27 -2.17 10.84
CA GLY A 6 8.61 -0.82 11.33
C GLY A 6 9.98 -0.24 10.91
N PRO A 7 11.12 -0.94 11.06
CA PRO A 7 12.42 -0.41 10.64
C PRO A 7 12.51 -0.17 9.12
N GLY A 8 12.00 -1.09 8.32
CA GLY A 8 11.97 -0.94 6.87
C GLY A 8 10.95 0.10 6.42
N TRP A 9 9.84 0.24 7.15
CA TRP A 9 8.88 1.33 6.95
C TRP A 9 9.53 2.70 7.12
N GLY A 10 10.39 2.87 8.12
CA GLY A 10 11.19 4.09 8.29
C GLY A 10 12.08 4.41 7.09
N LEU A 11 12.69 3.40 6.47
CA LEU A 11 13.53 3.58 5.27
C LEU A 11 12.71 3.88 4.00
N MET A 12 11.46 3.40 3.94
CA MET A 12 10.60 3.57 2.77
C MET A 12 9.98 4.98 2.66
N GLN A 13 10.10 5.84 3.68
CA GLN A 13 9.35 7.10 3.75
C GLN A 13 9.59 8.06 2.58
N GLU A 14 10.82 8.16 2.09
CA GLU A 14 11.13 8.96 0.89
C GLU A 14 10.51 8.34 -0.37
N GLY A 15 10.56 7.01 -0.51
CA GLY A 15 9.88 6.30 -1.59
C GLY A 15 8.37 6.48 -1.53
N MET A 16 7.78 6.50 -0.34
CA MET A 16 6.35 6.71 -0.14
C MET A 16 5.90 8.11 -0.56
N SER A 17 6.63 9.16 -0.16
CA SER A 17 6.30 10.52 -0.60
C SER A 17 6.45 10.68 -2.12
N HIS A 18 7.44 10.03 -2.74
CA HIS A 18 7.58 9.99 -4.19
C HIS A 18 6.46 9.25 -4.91
N LEU A 19 6.00 8.11 -4.39
CA LEU A 19 4.87 7.36 -4.97
C LEU A 19 3.60 8.21 -4.95
N VAL A 20 3.35 8.92 -3.86
CA VAL A 20 2.17 9.79 -3.74
C VAL A 20 2.28 10.97 -4.70
N ASN A 21 3.43 11.63 -4.74
CA ASN A 21 3.67 12.76 -5.64
C ASN A 21 3.60 12.36 -7.13
N GLY A 22 3.99 11.13 -7.48
CA GLY A 22 3.84 10.59 -8.83
C GLY A 22 2.45 10.01 -9.14
N GLU A 23 1.50 10.09 -8.19
CA GLU A 23 0.18 9.46 -8.29
C GLU A 23 0.28 7.98 -8.73
N LEU A 24 1.17 7.25 -8.07
CA LEU A 24 1.48 5.86 -8.38
C LEU A 24 0.78 4.92 -7.40
N PRO A 25 -0.05 3.99 -7.89
CA PRO A 25 -0.69 3.00 -7.05
C PRO A 25 0.35 2.00 -6.51
N GLY A 26 0.20 1.62 -5.25
CA GLY A 26 1.05 0.62 -4.61
C GLY A 26 0.37 0.02 -3.40
N VAL A 27 0.64 -1.26 -3.13
CA VAL A 27 0.19 -1.94 -1.90
C VAL A 27 1.40 -2.30 -1.07
N ILE A 28 1.42 -1.83 0.17
CA ILE A 28 2.48 -2.09 1.15
C ILE A 28 1.84 -2.89 2.30
N SER A 29 2.33 -4.11 2.52
CA SER A 29 1.99 -4.86 3.74
C SER A 29 2.94 -4.44 4.86
N LEU A 30 2.42 -3.76 5.88
CA LEU A 30 3.17 -3.35 7.06
C LEU A 30 2.85 -4.31 8.20
N VAL A 31 3.72 -5.29 8.42
CA VAL A 31 3.60 -6.24 9.53
C VAL A 31 4.30 -5.65 10.75
N GLN A 32 3.51 -5.11 11.66
CA GLN A 32 4.01 -4.39 12.83
C GLN A 32 4.68 -5.33 13.83
N ARG A 33 5.74 -4.80 14.44
CA ARG A 33 6.44 -5.38 15.60
C ARG A 33 6.71 -4.28 16.61
N GLY A 34 7.06 -4.63 17.84
CA GLY A 34 7.29 -3.60 18.87
C GLY A 34 8.45 -2.66 18.50
N GLY A 35 8.22 -1.35 18.51
CA GLY A 35 9.21 -0.29 18.30
C GLY A 35 9.57 0.45 19.61
N PRO A 36 10.24 1.62 19.53
CA PRO A 36 10.78 2.29 18.34
C PRO A 36 12.18 1.79 17.92
N GLY A 37 12.66 2.22 16.74
CA GLY A 37 13.99 1.86 16.22
C GLY A 37 14.09 0.39 15.85
N ALA A 38 15.17 -0.28 16.27
CA ALA A 38 15.29 -1.74 16.10
C ALA A 38 14.16 -2.48 16.83
N GLY A 39 13.70 -1.93 17.95
CA GLY A 39 12.57 -2.43 18.71
C GLY A 39 12.77 -3.85 19.23
N THR A 40 11.66 -4.59 19.32
CA THR A 40 11.61 -6.02 19.64
C THR A 40 11.06 -6.81 18.45
N THR A 41 11.40 -8.09 18.37
CA THR A 41 10.81 -9.02 17.42
C THR A 41 9.42 -9.52 17.86
N ARG A 42 8.98 -9.17 19.07
CA ARG A 42 7.62 -9.46 19.55
C ARG A 42 6.58 -8.62 18.81
N HIS A 43 5.36 -9.12 18.80
CA HIS A 43 4.21 -8.42 18.22
C HIS A 43 4.00 -7.05 18.88
N GLY A 44 3.48 -6.11 18.10
CA GLY A 44 3.13 -4.76 18.55
C GLY A 44 2.31 -4.06 17.48
N GLN A 45 1.66 -2.95 17.85
CA GLN A 45 0.78 -2.17 16.98
C GLN A 45 1.12 -0.66 17.08
N MET A 46 2.41 -0.33 16.99
CA MET A 46 2.95 0.98 17.34
C MET A 46 3.18 1.90 16.13
N ASP A 47 2.99 1.40 14.90
CA ASP A 47 3.32 2.16 13.68
C ASP A 47 2.15 3.03 13.16
N TYR A 48 0.99 2.98 13.84
CA TYR A 48 -0.26 3.64 13.43
C TYR A 48 -0.10 5.11 13.01
N LEU A 49 0.60 5.92 13.82
CA LEU A 49 0.76 7.35 13.52
C LEU A 49 1.59 7.57 12.26
N SER A 50 2.68 6.81 12.10
CA SER A 50 3.54 6.90 10.91
C SER A 50 2.85 6.42 9.64
N ALA A 51 1.94 5.45 9.76
CA ALA A 51 1.16 4.94 8.63
C ALA A 51 0.04 5.91 8.20
N THR A 52 -0.63 6.56 9.16
CA THR A 52 -1.83 7.37 8.90
C THR A 52 -1.56 8.87 8.70
N TRP A 53 -0.59 9.46 9.40
CA TRP A 53 -0.21 10.86 9.24
C TRP A 53 0.81 11.10 8.11
N GLY A 54 1.40 10.02 7.59
CA GLY A 54 2.54 10.07 6.69
C GLY A 54 3.85 10.18 7.48
N GLY A 55 4.87 9.42 7.07
CA GLY A 55 6.20 9.46 7.71
C GLY A 55 7.29 10.09 6.84
N GLY A 56 6.97 10.44 5.58
CA GLY A 56 7.87 11.15 4.68
C GLY A 56 7.67 12.67 4.70
N ASN A 57 8.42 13.38 3.87
CA ASN A 57 8.20 14.81 3.65
C ASN A 57 6.93 15.06 2.82
N GLY A 58 6.26 16.18 3.10
CA GLY A 58 5.04 16.59 2.39
C GLY A 58 3.75 16.26 3.15
N GLY A 59 2.71 17.07 2.94
CA GLY A 59 1.42 16.93 3.59
C GLY A 59 0.50 15.94 2.88
N TYR A 60 0.88 14.66 2.83
CA TYR A 60 0.12 13.62 2.16
C TYR A 60 -0.54 12.64 3.14
N LYS A 61 -1.53 11.89 2.65
CA LYS A 61 -2.20 10.83 3.42
C LYS A 61 -2.31 9.58 2.58
N ASN A 62 -1.97 8.44 3.18
CA ASN A 62 -2.16 7.13 2.58
C ASN A 62 -3.49 6.54 3.05
N ILE A 63 -4.03 5.64 2.25
CA ILE A 63 -5.14 4.79 2.69
C ILE A 63 -4.55 3.67 3.56
N VAL A 64 -5.09 3.46 4.76
CA VAL A 64 -4.62 2.42 5.69
C VAL A 64 -5.76 1.47 6.02
N LEU A 65 -5.54 0.17 5.81
CA LEU A 65 -6.47 -0.89 6.15
C LEU A 65 -5.85 -1.77 7.25
N THR A 66 -6.56 -1.97 8.35
CA THR A 66 -6.07 -2.72 9.52
C THR A 66 -6.95 -3.94 9.79
N PRO A 67 -6.60 -5.13 9.29
CA PRO A 67 -7.41 -6.32 9.51
C PRO A 67 -7.34 -6.77 10.97
N ALA A 68 -8.43 -7.36 11.47
CA ALA A 68 -8.53 -7.96 12.79
C ALA A 68 -8.56 -9.51 12.77
N SER A 69 -8.59 -10.12 11.58
CA SER A 69 -8.63 -11.58 11.39
C SER A 69 -7.91 -12.02 10.10
N VAL A 70 -7.72 -13.34 9.93
CA VAL A 70 -7.18 -13.90 8.68
C VAL A 70 -8.15 -13.68 7.52
N GLN A 71 -9.47 -13.78 7.78
CA GLN A 71 -10.50 -13.50 6.79
C GLN A 71 -10.49 -12.04 6.33
N GLU A 72 -10.37 -11.09 7.26
CA GLU A 72 -10.25 -9.68 6.90
C GLU A 72 -8.94 -9.40 6.16
N THR A 73 -7.84 -10.05 6.53
CA THR A 73 -6.57 -9.91 5.81
C THR A 73 -6.72 -10.29 4.33
N TYR A 74 -7.39 -11.41 4.06
CA TYR A 74 -7.71 -11.84 2.68
C TYR A 74 -8.58 -10.81 1.94
N ASN A 75 -9.64 -10.31 2.58
CA ASN A 75 -10.55 -9.34 1.99
C ASN A 75 -9.87 -7.97 1.76
N PHE A 76 -9.07 -7.51 2.70
CA PHE A 76 -8.42 -6.20 2.68
C PHE A 76 -7.28 -6.14 1.69
N VAL A 77 -6.59 -7.25 1.40
CA VAL A 77 -5.60 -7.26 0.30
C VAL A 77 -6.30 -7.03 -1.04
N GLN A 78 -7.45 -7.67 -1.29
CA GLN A 78 -8.24 -7.42 -2.51
C GLN A 78 -8.70 -5.96 -2.59
N LEU A 79 -9.27 -5.45 -1.49
CA LEU A 79 -9.70 -4.06 -1.38
C LEU A 79 -8.53 -3.08 -1.57
N ALA A 80 -7.35 -3.39 -1.04
CA ALA A 80 -6.17 -2.54 -1.13
C ALA A 80 -5.72 -2.35 -2.58
N PHE A 81 -5.70 -3.41 -3.39
CA PHE A 81 -5.37 -3.28 -4.81
C PHE A 81 -6.40 -2.44 -5.55
N TYR A 82 -7.70 -2.65 -5.28
CA TYR A 82 -8.75 -1.84 -5.88
C TYR A 82 -8.63 -0.35 -5.49
N LEU A 83 -8.48 -0.05 -4.20
CA LEU A 83 -8.36 1.32 -3.71
C LEU A 83 -7.09 2.01 -4.22
N ALA A 84 -5.96 1.29 -4.26
CA ALA A 84 -4.71 1.84 -4.74
C ALA A 84 -4.85 2.33 -6.18
N ASP A 85 -5.42 1.47 -7.03
CA ASP A 85 -5.61 1.75 -8.46
C ASP A 85 -6.68 2.81 -8.70
N LYS A 86 -7.80 2.75 -7.96
CA LYS A 86 -8.90 3.72 -8.05
C LYS A 86 -8.47 5.14 -7.68
N TYR A 87 -7.70 5.29 -6.61
CA TYR A 87 -7.31 6.59 -6.09
C TYR A 87 -5.90 7.03 -6.49
N ARG A 88 -5.18 6.19 -7.27
CA ARG A 88 -3.79 6.43 -7.68
C ARG A 88 -2.89 6.84 -6.50
N ASN A 89 -3.10 6.16 -5.37
CA ASN A 89 -2.43 6.47 -4.11
C ASN A 89 -1.96 5.15 -3.45
N PRO A 90 -0.81 5.12 -2.76
CA PRO A 90 -0.42 3.93 -2.02
C PRO A 90 -1.42 3.56 -0.92
N VAL A 91 -1.67 2.26 -0.79
CA VAL A 91 -2.48 1.67 0.27
C VAL A 91 -1.60 0.81 1.15
N ILE A 92 -1.76 0.98 2.46
CA ILE A 92 -1.04 0.21 3.47
C ILE A 92 -2.02 -0.79 4.07
N VAL A 93 -1.69 -2.07 3.98
CA VAL A 93 -2.36 -3.13 4.76
C VAL A 93 -1.52 -3.32 6.02
N MET A 94 -1.98 -2.78 7.14
CA MET A 94 -1.24 -2.74 8.40
C MET A 94 -1.73 -3.85 9.32
N THR A 95 -0.94 -4.91 9.45
CA THR A 95 -1.19 -6.07 10.31
C THR A 95 -0.13 -6.15 11.42
N ASP A 96 -0.06 -7.24 12.16
CA ASP A 96 0.93 -7.47 13.21
C ASP A 96 1.44 -8.91 13.23
N GLY A 97 2.45 -9.16 14.06
CA GLY A 97 3.07 -10.47 14.20
C GLY A 97 2.16 -11.56 14.78
N LEU A 98 1.07 -11.24 15.49
CA LEU A 98 0.09 -12.24 15.95
C LEU A 98 -0.76 -12.70 14.77
N LEU A 99 -1.41 -11.76 14.09
CA LEU A 99 -2.24 -12.08 12.92
C LEU A 99 -1.44 -12.78 11.82
N GLY A 100 -0.18 -12.38 11.61
CA GLY A 100 0.72 -13.02 10.64
C GLY A 100 1.06 -14.48 10.97
N GLN A 101 0.84 -14.95 12.20
CA GLN A 101 1.10 -16.32 12.64
C GLN A 101 -0.19 -17.10 12.92
N MET A 102 -1.35 -16.45 12.87
CA MET A 102 -2.64 -17.11 13.08
C MET A 102 -3.05 -17.93 11.86
N ALA A 103 -3.75 -19.03 12.11
CA ALA A 103 -4.40 -19.85 11.10
C ALA A 103 -5.87 -20.00 11.47
N GLU A 104 -6.75 -19.58 10.57
CA GLU A 104 -8.20 -19.65 10.72
C GLU A 104 -8.80 -20.26 9.45
N PRO A 105 -9.95 -20.95 9.53
CA PRO A 105 -10.72 -21.31 8.36
C PRO A 105 -11.07 -20.07 7.54
N LEU A 106 -10.88 -20.14 6.23
CA LEU A 106 -11.04 -19.02 5.31
C LEU A 106 -12.11 -19.34 4.26
N GLU A 107 -13.06 -18.44 4.06
CA GLU A 107 -13.95 -18.46 2.90
C GLU A 107 -13.27 -17.73 1.73
N LEU A 108 -12.99 -18.50 0.66
CA LEU A 108 -12.38 -17.97 -0.55
C LEU A 108 -13.44 -17.33 -1.44
N LYS A 109 -13.57 -16.01 -1.31
CA LYS A 109 -14.49 -15.21 -2.12
C LYS A 109 -13.77 -14.05 -2.80
N THR A 110 -13.81 -14.02 -4.12
CA THR A 110 -13.43 -12.84 -4.89
C THR A 110 -14.48 -11.76 -4.67
N LEU A 111 -14.04 -10.60 -4.18
CA LEU A 111 -14.91 -9.46 -3.96
C LEU A 111 -15.04 -8.66 -5.26
N ASP A 112 -16.28 -8.27 -5.59
CA ASP A 112 -16.56 -7.35 -6.69
C ASP A 112 -16.68 -5.92 -6.15
N PHE A 113 -15.82 -5.04 -6.63
CA PHE A 113 -15.77 -3.63 -6.26
C PHE A 113 -16.26 -2.70 -7.39
N GLY A 114 -16.73 -3.26 -8.50
CA GLY A 114 -17.07 -2.53 -9.71
C GLY A 114 -15.85 -2.17 -10.57
N PRO A 115 -16.08 -1.47 -11.70
CA PRO A 115 -15.03 -1.18 -12.66
C PRO A 115 -14.00 -0.18 -12.12
N LEU A 116 -12.75 -0.34 -12.56
CA LEU A 116 -11.67 0.60 -12.31
C LEU A 116 -11.67 1.73 -13.35
N PRO A 117 -11.17 2.93 -13.01
CA PRO A 117 -10.92 3.98 -13.99
C PRO A 117 -9.95 3.53 -15.10
N GLU A 118 -10.03 4.16 -16.27
CA GLU A 118 -9.04 3.91 -17.32
C GLU A 118 -7.63 4.35 -16.89
N LYS A 119 -6.63 3.56 -17.28
CA LYS A 119 -5.22 3.78 -16.91
C LYS A 119 -4.47 4.49 -18.03
N ASP A 120 -4.82 5.74 -18.26
CA ASP A 120 -4.17 6.64 -19.22
C ASP A 120 -2.73 7.01 -18.79
N TRP A 121 -2.50 7.16 -17.49
CA TRP A 121 -1.21 7.45 -16.88
C TRP A 121 -0.18 6.32 -17.04
N ALA A 122 -0.63 5.08 -17.28
CA ALA A 122 0.25 3.92 -17.33
C ALA A 122 1.20 4.01 -18.54
N VAL A 123 2.49 3.82 -18.29
CA VAL A 123 3.48 3.73 -19.37
C VAL A 123 3.37 2.36 -20.02
N ARG A 124 2.81 2.35 -21.22
CA ARG A 124 2.67 1.15 -22.07
C ARG A 124 3.66 1.20 -23.23
N GLY A 125 3.88 0.04 -23.85
CA GLY A 125 4.65 -0.04 -25.09
C GLY A 125 4.02 0.86 -26.16
N ARG A 126 4.83 1.47 -27.03
CA ARG A 126 4.35 2.42 -28.05
C ARG A 126 3.25 1.83 -28.95
N ALA A 127 3.31 0.53 -29.22
CA ALA A 127 2.31 -0.18 -30.02
C ALA A 127 0.95 -0.30 -29.30
N ASP A 128 0.92 -0.26 -27.97
CA ASP A 128 -0.27 -0.41 -27.14
C ASP A 128 -0.87 0.95 -26.71
N GLN A 129 -0.31 2.04 -27.22
CA GLN A 129 -0.76 3.41 -26.99
C GLN A 129 -1.73 3.81 -28.12
N PRO A 130 -2.99 4.16 -27.83
CA PRO A 130 -3.97 4.53 -28.86
C PRO A 130 -3.54 5.73 -29.72
N ASP A 131 -2.73 6.62 -29.15
CA ASP A 131 -2.21 7.85 -29.76
C ASP A 131 -0.79 7.68 -30.37
N GLY A 132 -0.15 6.52 -30.15
CA GLY A 132 1.24 6.26 -30.56
C GLY A 132 2.30 7.12 -29.87
N VAL A 133 1.93 7.85 -28.80
CA VAL A 133 2.80 8.76 -28.06
C VAL A 133 3.51 8.00 -26.94
N ARG A 134 4.81 8.28 -26.76
CA ARG A 134 5.59 7.71 -25.66
C ARG A 134 5.26 8.42 -24.36
N ARG A 135 4.66 7.72 -23.41
CA ARG A 135 4.44 8.24 -22.04
C ARG A 135 5.69 8.01 -21.19
N THR A 136 5.98 8.99 -20.34
CA THR A 136 7.05 8.94 -19.33
C THR A 136 6.47 9.30 -17.99
N LEU A 137 6.71 8.48 -16.96
CA LEU A 137 6.38 8.85 -15.59
C LEU A 137 7.46 9.80 -15.07
N SER A 138 7.05 10.99 -14.64
CA SER A 138 7.92 11.98 -14.03
C SER A 138 7.28 12.48 -12.75
N ALA A 139 8.06 12.55 -11.67
CA ALA A 139 7.64 13.13 -10.40
C ALA A 139 7.65 14.69 -10.43
N MET A 140 8.02 15.31 -11.55
CA MET A 140 8.06 16.78 -11.69
C MET A 140 6.79 17.35 -12.36
N GLN A 141 5.67 16.64 -12.32
CA GLN A 141 4.41 17.13 -12.88
C GLN A 141 3.71 18.02 -11.85
N GLY A 142 4.23 19.25 -11.72
CA GLY A 142 3.61 20.37 -11.01
C GLY A 142 3.74 21.63 -11.84
#